data_AF-A0A960QXQ7-F1
#
_entry.id   AF-A0A960QXQ7-F1
#
_cell.length_a   1.000
_cell.length_b   1.000
_cell.length_c   1.000
_cell.angle_alpha   90.00
_cell.angle_beta   90.00
_cell.angle_gamma   90.00
#
_symmetry.space_group_name_H-M   'P 1'
#
loop_
_entity.id
_entity.type
_entity.pdbx_description
1 polymer ?
#
loop_
_entity_poly.entity_id
_entity_poly.type
_entity_poly.pdbx_seq_one_letter_code
_entity_poly.pdbx_strand_id
1 'polypeptide(L)'
;MALVGSLVLVKTKPLLDHYRFGQGVAQLRQEIDLTRRLSNTAHADITLHVKQTEKGLLLQRETDEPLAIPRTFDVSILIPHLMLKEKDLDLTFTGSGWMKEEHKFTVYFKNRSLTLELKNS
;
A
#
# COMPACT_ATOMS: atom_id res chain seq x y z
N MET A 1 -27.22 -34.96 5.23
CA MET A 1 -27.15 -33.63 4.58
C MET A 1 -25.88 -32.87 5.01
N ALA A 2 -24.70 -33.23 4.49
CA ALA A 2 -23.42 -32.55 4.80
C ALA A 2 -22.67 -32.05 3.55
N LEU A 3 -23.11 -32.43 2.36
CA LEU A 3 -22.42 -32.14 1.08
C LEU A 3 -22.62 -30.70 0.56
N VAL A 4 -23.72 -30.04 0.94
CA VAL A 4 -24.05 -28.69 0.45
C VAL A 4 -23.19 -27.61 1.12
N GLY A 5 -22.85 -27.77 2.40
CA GLY A 5 -21.99 -26.82 3.14
C GLY A 5 -20.57 -26.75 2.58
N SER A 6 -20.02 -27.89 2.15
CA SER A 6 -18.68 -27.97 1.57
C SER A 6 -18.57 -27.28 0.20
N LEU A 7 -19.61 -27.36 -0.64
CA LEU A 7 -19.62 -26.73 -1.96
C LEU A 7 -19.70 -25.20 -1.91
N VAL A 8 -20.44 -24.64 -0.94
CA VAL A 8 -20.50 -23.18 -0.72
C VAL A 8 -19.14 -22.66 -0.27
N LEU A 9 -18.46 -23.35 0.66
CA LEU A 9 -17.14 -22.98 1.13
C LEU A 9 -16.05 -23.01 0.05
N VAL A 10 -16.16 -23.92 -0.92
CA VAL A 10 -15.21 -24.01 -2.04
C VAL A 10 -15.34 -22.81 -2.98
N LYS A 11 -16.56 -22.30 -3.22
CA LYS A 11 -16.78 -21.14 -4.09
C LYS A 11 -16.60 -19.78 -3.39
N THR A 12 -16.78 -19.70 -2.07
CA THR A 12 -16.63 -18.43 -1.33
C THR A 12 -15.16 -18.06 -1.09
N LYS A 13 -14.24 -19.02 -0.94
CA LYS A 13 -12.81 -18.75 -0.74
C LYS A 13 -12.19 -17.91 -1.87
N PRO A 14 -12.37 -18.22 -3.17
CA PRO A 14 -11.83 -17.40 -4.26
C PRO A 14 -12.40 -15.97 -4.31
N LEU A 15 -13.66 -15.78 -3.91
CA LEU A 15 -14.31 -14.47 -3.85
C LEU A 15 -13.76 -13.64 -2.68
N LEU A 16 -13.58 -14.26 -1.52
CA LEU A 16 -12.98 -13.60 -0.36
C LEU A 16 -11.52 -13.21 -0.64
N ASP A 17 -10.77 -14.06 -1.34
CA ASP A 17 -9.39 -13.75 -1.74
C ASP A 17 -9.34 -12.60 -2.76
N HIS A 18 -10.28 -12.55 -3.70
CA HIS A 18 -10.43 -11.42 -4.62
C HIS A 18 -10.72 -10.11 -3.88
N TYR A 19 -11.67 -10.16 -2.96
CA TYR A 19 -12.06 -9.01 -2.15
C TYR A 19 -10.89 -8.50 -1.30
N ARG A 20 -10.19 -9.39 -0.59
CA ARG A 20 -9.00 -9.05 0.21
C ARG A 20 -7.90 -8.42 -0.64
N PHE A 21 -7.62 -8.99 -1.82
CA PHE A 21 -6.64 -8.41 -2.73
C PHE A 21 -7.05 -7.01 -3.19
N GLY A 22 -8.31 -6.84 -3.63
CA GLY A 22 -8.83 -5.54 -4.07
C GLY A 22 -8.79 -4.49 -2.96
N GLN A 23 -9.20 -4.85 -1.74
CA GLN A 23 -9.12 -3.95 -0.59
C GLN A 23 -7.69 -3.57 -0.24
N GLY A 24 -6.76 -4.54 -0.22
CA GLY A 24 -5.36 -4.26 0.07
C GLY A 24 -4.73 -3.32 -0.96
N VAL A 25 -5.01 -3.53 -2.25
CA VAL A 25 -4.56 -2.64 -3.33
C VAL A 25 -5.16 -1.24 -3.19
N ALA A 26 -6.46 -1.15 -2.87
CA ALA A 26 -7.12 0.13 -2.68
C ALA A 26 -6.54 0.91 -1.49
N GLN A 27 -6.28 0.22 -0.38
CA GLN A 27 -5.65 0.82 0.80
C GLN A 27 -4.23 1.29 0.49
N LEU A 28 -3.43 0.49 -0.23
CA LEU A 28 -2.08 0.88 -0.66
C LEU A 28 -2.12 2.17 -1.49
N ARG A 29 -3.04 2.26 -2.46
CA ARG A 29 -3.22 3.47 -3.28
C ARG A 29 -3.62 4.68 -2.43
N GLN A 30 -4.54 4.50 -1.50
CA GLN A 30 -4.96 5.56 -0.59
C GLN A 30 -3.79 6.08 0.24
N GLU A 31 -2.93 5.20 0.76
CA GLU A 31 -1.77 5.62 1.55
C GLU A 31 -0.70 6.34 0.71
N ILE A 32 -0.51 5.93 -0.55
CA ILE A 32 0.34 6.62 -1.53
C ILE A 32 -0.19 8.05 -1.78
N ASP A 33 -1.49 8.16 -2.10
CA ASP A 33 -2.13 9.45 -2.38
C ASP A 33 -2.13 10.35 -1.15
N LEU A 34 -2.35 9.80 0.04
CA LEU A 34 -2.27 10.54 1.29
C LEU A 34 -0.86 11.08 1.52
N THR A 35 0.17 10.26 1.33
CA THR A 35 1.57 10.69 1.49
C THR A 35 1.90 11.85 0.55
N ARG A 36 1.48 11.74 -0.72
CA ARG A 36 1.62 12.81 -1.71
C ARG A 36 0.94 14.12 -1.26
N ARG A 37 -0.29 14.03 -0.73
CA ARG A 37 -1.01 15.21 -0.24
C ARG A 37 -0.34 15.82 0.98
N LEU A 38 0.15 14.98 1.89
CA LEU A 38 0.87 15.43 3.08
C LEU A 38 2.15 16.16 2.69
N SER A 39 2.92 15.65 1.72
CA SER A 39 4.17 16.28 1.30
C SER A 39 3.91 17.66 0.69
N ASN A 40 2.88 17.77 -0.16
CA ASN A 40 2.46 19.04 -0.73
C ASN A 40 1.90 20.03 0.31
N THR A 41 1.13 19.54 1.29
CA THR A 41 0.52 20.39 2.32
C THR A 41 1.55 20.89 3.33
N ALA A 42 2.51 20.05 3.68
CA ALA A 42 3.58 20.39 4.62
C ALA A 42 4.73 21.14 3.95
N HIS A 43 4.76 21.19 2.62
CA HIS A 43 5.90 21.68 1.83
C HIS A 43 7.22 21.01 2.20
N ALA A 44 7.16 19.72 2.51
CA ALA A 44 8.28 18.91 2.97
C ALA A 44 8.39 17.62 2.17
N ASP A 45 9.61 17.14 1.99
CA ASP A 45 9.86 15.85 1.38
C ASP A 45 9.44 14.73 2.35
N ILE A 46 8.62 13.79 1.87
CA ILE A 46 8.10 12.67 2.68
C ILE A 46 8.35 11.37 1.93
N THR A 47 8.98 10.43 2.63
CA THR A 47 9.20 9.06 2.15
C THR A 47 8.15 8.13 2.74
N LEU A 48 7.47 7.37 1.88
CA LEU A 48 6.63 6.24 2.27
C LEU A 48 7.45 4.95 2.10
N HIS A 49 7.85 4.36 3.22
CA HIS A 49 8.49 3.06 3.28
C HIS A 49 7.41 1.97 3.21
N VAL A 50 7.49 1.12 2.20
CA VAL A 50 6.64 -0.06 2.02
C VAL A 50 7.50 -1.29 2.28
N LYS A 51 7.45 -1.79 3.51
CA LYS A 51 8.26 -2.92 3.98
C LYS A 51 7.47 -4.21 3.96
N GLN A 52 8.10 -5.30 3.54
CA GLN A 52 7.47 -6.61 3.56
C GLN A 52 7.63 -7.27 4.94
N THR A 53 6.54 -7.78 5.50
CA THR A 53 6.52 -8.53 6.76
C THR A 53 5.86 -9.89 6.56
N GLU A 54 5.99 -10.79 7.54
CA GLU A 54 5.30 -12.09 7.52
C GLU A 54 3.77 -11.97 7.41
N LYS A 55 3.21 -10.83 7.84
CA LYS A 55 1.76 -10.59 7.88
C LYS A 55 1.23 -9.84 6.66
N GLY A 56 2.11 -9.26 5.83
CA GLY A 56 1.76 -8.42 4.68
C GLY A 56 2.67 -7.19 4.56
N LEU A 57 2.17 -6.10 4.00
CA LEU A 57 2.94 -4.86 3.85
C LEU A 57 2.76 -3.95 5.06
N LEU A 58 3.88 -3.51 5.64
CA LEU A 58 3.92 -2.45 6.62
C LEU A 58 4.31 -1.14 5.94
N LEU A 59 3.46 -0.13 6.07
CA LEU A 59 3.66 1.21 5.54
C LEU A 59 4.03 2.16 6.67
N GLN A 60 5.10 2.91 6.47
CA GLN A 60 5.58 3.90 7.43
C GLN A 60 5.99 5.16 6.66
N ARG A 61 5.68 6.33 7.21
CA ARG A 61 6.12 7.61 6.65
C ARG A 61 7.29 8.14 7.45
N GLU A 62 8.25 8.72 6.75
CA GLU A 62 9.40 9.36 7.35
C GLU A 62 9.74 10.65 6.61
N THR A 63 10.16 11.66 7.38
CA THR A 63 10.60 12.95 6.90
C THR A 63 11.64 13.45 7.90
N ASP A 64 12.64 14.12 7.37
CA ASP A 64 13.71 14.79 8.06
C ASP A 64 13.38 16.27 8.34
N GLU A 65 12.24 16.75 7.84
CA GLU A 65 11.79 18.14 8.01
C GLU A 65 10.81 18.32 9.18
N PRO A 66 10.86 19.45 9.89
CA PRO A 66 9.94 19.72 11.00
C PRO A 66 8.51 19.96 10.46
N LEU A 67 7.62 18.99 10.70
CA LEU A 67 6.22 19.10 10.28
C LEU A 67 5.37 19.90 11.27
N ALA A 68 4.59 20.84 10.73
CA ALA A 68 3.52 21.50 11.48
C ALA A 68 2.31 20.58 11.78
N ILE A 69 2.28 19.36 11.22
CA ILE A 69 1.13 18.43 11.24
C ILE A 69 1.54 17.04 11.77
N PRO A 70 1.95 16.89 13.05
CA PRO A 70 2.54 15.65 13.56
C PRO A 70 1.56 14.47 13.62
N ARG A 71 0.28 14.70 13.98
CA ARG A 71 -0.64 13.58 14.31
C ARG A 71 -1.05 12.68 13.14
N THR A 72 -0.97 13.16 11.91
CA THR A 72 -1.36 12.37 10.71
C THR A 72 -0.15 11.64 10.10
N PHE A 73 1.05 12.04 10.52
CA PHE A 73 2.30 11.59 9.93
C PHE A 73 2.77 10.26 10.50
N ASP A 74 2.75 10.10 11.83
CA ASP A 74 3.33 8.96 12.55
C ASP A 74 2.53 7.65 12.48
N VAL A 75 1.56 7.55 11.56
CA VAL A 75 0.68 6.39 11.48
C VAL A 75 1.37 5.28 10.68
N SER A 76 1.73 4.19 11.38
CA SER A 76 2.14 2.93 10.74
C SER A 76 0.92 2.09 10.37
N ILE A 77 0.84 1.64 9.13
CA ILE A 77 -0.33 0.94 8.58
C ILE A 77 0.07 -0.43 8.09
N LEU A 78 -0.64 -1.46 8.55
CA LEU A 78 -0.47 -2.84 8.08
C LEU A 78 -1.55 -3.14 7.04
N ILE A 79 -1.14 -3.49 5.82
CA ILE A 79 -2.00 -4.06 4.80
C ILE A 79 -1.81 -5.57 4.82
N PRO A 80 -2.73 -6.33 5.44
CA PRO A 80 -2.54 -7.76 5.62
C PRO A 80 -2.58 -8.49 4.29
N HIS A 81 -1.79 -9.55 4.19
CA HIS A 81 -1.76 -10.51 3.08
C HIS A 81 -1.26 -10.01 1.73
N LEU A 82 -1.20 -8.69 1.51
CA LEU A 82 -0.58 -8.11 0.32
C LEU A 82 0.94 -8.24 0.44
N MET A 83 1.60 -8.56 -0.67
CA MET A 83 3.04 -8.75 -0.74
C MET A 83 3.60 -8.00 -1.94
N LEU A 84 4.86 -7.57 -1.85
CA LEU A 84 5.61 -7.02 -2.98
C LEU A 84 6.41 -8.15 -3.65
N LYS A 85 6.51 -8.09 -4.97
CA LYS A 85 7.41 -8.96 -5.75
C LYS A 85 8.86 -8.54 -5.53
N GLU A 86 9.07 -7.24 -5.40
CA GLU A 86 10.29 -6.60 -4.94
C GLU A 86 10.39 -6.74 -3.40
N LYS A 87 11.59 -6.63 -2.82
CA LYS A 87 11.80 -6.90 -1.39
C LYS A 87 11.20 -5.81 -0.50
N ASP A 88 11.60 -4.57 -0.74
CA ASP A 88 11.09 -3.37 -0.08
C ASP A 88 10.98 -2.27 -1.14
N LEU A 89 10.14 -1.26 -0.89
CA LEU A 89 9.91 -0.15 -1.80
C LEU A 89 9.80 1.15 -1.02
N ASP A 90 10.64 2.12 -1.37
CA ASP A 90 10.61 3.46 -0.80
C ASP A 90 10.07 4.43 -1.86
N LEU A 91 9.01 5.16 -1.52
CA LEU A 91 8.37 6.13 -2.40
C LEU A 91 8.55 7.53 -1.83
N THR A 92 9.46 8.32 -2.41
CA THR A 92 9.72 9.68 -1.96
C THR A 92 8.89 10.69 -2.75
N PHE A 93 8.11 11.50 -2.03
CA PHE A 93 7.35 12.62 -2.56
C PHE A 93 7.97 13.93 -2.11
N THR A 94 8.17 14.86 -3.03
CA THR A 94 8.72 16.17 -2.75
C THR A 94 7.70 17.07 -2.04
N GLY A 95 8.15 18.18 -1.48
CA GLY A 95 7.29 19.24 -0.94
C GLY A 95 6.31 19.88 -1.93
N SER A 96 6.39 19.57 -3.23
CA SER A 96 5.41 19.94 -4.27
C SER A 96 4.40 18.83 -4.58
N GLY A 97 4.49 17.68 -3.90
CA GLY A 97 3.69 16.48 -4.17
C GLY A 97 4.17 15.67 -5.38
N TRP A 98 5.34 15.96 -5.94
CA TRP A 98 5.87 15.21 -7.08
C TRP A 98 6.64 14.00 -6.56
N MET A 99 6.65 12.90 -7.30
CA MET A 99 7.55 11.81 -6.98
C MET A 99 8.96 12.14 -7.44
N LYS A 100 9.92 11.88 -6.55
CA LYS A 100 11.35 12.06 -6.83
C LYS A 100 11.82 11.14 -7.95
N GLU A 101 11.30 9.90 -7.97
CA GLU A 101 11.59 8.89 -8.98
C GLU A 101 10.31 8.18 -9.40
N GLU A 102 10.18 7.81 -10.68
CA GLU A 102 9.07 6.96 -11.14
C GLU A 102 9.30 5.51 -10.70
N HIS A 103 8.25 4.87 -10.22
CA HIS A 103 8.34 3.48 -9.75
C HIS A 103 7.36 2.59 -10.49
N LYS A 104 7.85 1.41 -10.88
CA LYS A 104 7.04 0.30 -11.38
C LYS A 104 7.30 -0.92 -10.52
N PHE A 105 6.27 -1.38 -9.83
CA PHE A 105 6.38 -2.49 -8.89
C PHE A 105 5.13 -3.38 -8.95
N THR A 106 5.26 -4.63 -8.49
CA THR A 106 4.17 -5.59 -8.55
C THR A 106 3.76 -6.06 -7.17
N VAL A 107 2.49 -5.86 -6.84
CA VAL A 107 1.90 -6.44 -5.64
C VAL A 107 1.19 -7.73 -5.97
N TYR A 108 1.21 -8.68 -5.04
CA TYR A 108 0.53 -9.96 -5.20
C TYR A 108 -0.09 -10.46 -3.90
N PHE A 109 -1.10 -11.31 -4.06
CA PHE A 109 -1.68 -12.13 -3.01
C PHE A 109 -2.17 -13.44 -3.63
N LYS A 110 -1.60 -14.56 -3.19
CA LYS A 110 -1.87 -15.90 -3.74
C LYS A 110 -1.66 -15.92 -5.27
N ASN A 111 -2.70 -16.27 -6.04
CA ASN A 111 -2.66 -16.37 -7.50
C ASN A 111 -3.06 -15.07 -8.21
N ARG A 112 -3.06 -13.94 -7.51
CA ARG A 112 -3.42 -12.61 -8.05
C ARG A 112 -2.23 -11.68 -7.93
N SER A 113 -1.99 -10.90 -8.98
CA SER A 113 -0.99 -9.86 -9.00
C SER A 113 -1.48 -8.64 -9.77
N LEU A 114 -0.92 -7.49 -9.44
CA LEU A 114 -1.16 -6.23 -10.11
C LEU A 114 0.14 -5.43 -10.13
N THR A 115 0.55 -5.00 -11.32
CA THR A 115 1.65 -4.06 -11.46
C THR A 115 1.12 -2.64 -11.36
N LEU A 116 1.68 -1.87 -10.45
CA LEU A 116 1.41 -0.45 -10.26
C LEU A 116 2.54 0.34 -10.90
N GLU A 117 2.17 1.28 -11.77
CA GLU A 117 3.08 2.27 -12.33
C GLU A 117 2.74 3.62 -11.70
N LEU A 118 3.69 4.17 -10.95
CA LEU A 118 3.60 5.48 -10.34
C LEU A 118 4.48 6.45 -11.11
N LYS A 119 3.86 7.44 -11.74
CA LYS A 119 4.50 8.48 -12.55
C LYS A 119 4.06 9.86 -12.10
N ASN A 120 4.85 10.87 -12.45
CA ASN A 120 4.45 12.26 -12.30
C ASN A 120 3.34 12.56 -13.32
N SER A 121 2.16 12.97 -12.83
CA SER A 121 0.98 13.29 -13.64
C SER A 121 0.26 14.49 -13.05
#